data_AF-A0A6N7Q1Y3-F1
#
_entry.id   AF-A0A6N7Q1Y3-F1
#
_cell.length_a   1.000
_cell.length_b   1.000
_cell.length_c   1.000
_cell.angle_alpha   90.00
_cell.angle_beta   90.00
_cell.angle_gamma   90.00
#
_symmetry.space_group_name_H-M   'P 1'
#
loop_
_entity.id
_entity.type
_entity.pdbx_description
1 polymer ?
#
loop_
_entity_poly.entity_id
_entity_poly.type
_entity_poly.pdbx_seq_one_letter_code
_entity_poly.pdbx_strand_id
1 'polypeptide(L)'
;MASFLPPPPLHRRGEIPTEQIGEILLHNIFRLSPAYLLAAEQVVREAQHIQRFPSQDRLLVFVHFAITRLSAITREPVPVVWVRARLPEVRRSDLNRALERLEEENLITLYGLETSDPRAVAGGISSPVRGCLTHIELRSPL
;
A
#
# COMPACT_ATOMS: atom_id res chain seq x y z
N MET A 1 7.34 26.83 -18.00
CA MET A 1 8.57 27.25 -17.30
C MET A 1 9.43 26.01 -17.11
N ALA A 2 10.60 25.96 -17.75
CA ALA A 2 11.50 24.80 -17.69
C ALA A 2 12.16 24.71 -16.30
N SER A 3 12.27 23.49 -15.75
CA SER A 3 12.98 23.21 -14.50
C SER A 3 14.45 23.63 -14.62
N PHE A 4 14.88 24.57 -13.79
CA PHE A 4 16.26 25.09 -13.72
C PHE A 4 17.28 24.09 -13.16
N LEU A 5 16.82 22.94 -12.65
CA LEU A 5 17.66 21.98 -11.97
C LEU A 5 17.79 20.69 -12.78
N PRO A 6 19.00 20.11 -12.86
CA PRO A 6 19.21 18.81 -13.50
C PRO A 6 18.36 17.73 -12.80
N PRO A 7 18.05 16.61 -13.47
CA PRO A 7 17.35 15.49 -12.83
C PRO A 7 18.13 15.00 -11.60
N PRO A 8 17.44 14.50 -10.57
CA PRO A 8 18.10 14.01 -9.36
C PRO A 8 19.00 12.81 -9.67
N PRO A 9 20.21 12.73 -9.08
CA PRO A 9 21.12 11.61 -9.28
C PRO A 9 20.51 10.32 -8.69
N LEU A 10 20.68 9.21 -9.42
CA LEU A 10 20.29 7.87 -8.96
C LEU A 10 21.41 7.30 -8.08
N HIS A 11 21.21 7.29 -6.76
CA HIS A 11 22.17 6.70 -5.82
C HIS A 11 21.91 5.20 -5.62
N ARG A 12 22.98 4.40 -5.52
CA ARG A 12 22.89 2.98 -5.14
C ARG A 12 22.62 2.86 -3.64
N ARG A 13 21.84 1.85 -3.22
CA ARG A 13 21.57 1.59 -1.79
C ARG A 13 22.89 1.37 -1.03
N GLY A 14 23.15 2.20 -0.02
CA GLY A 14 24.27 2.05 0.93
C GLY A 14 25.43 3.03 0.80
N GLU A 15 25.44 3.92 -0.21
CA GLU A 15 26.59 4.81 -0.48
C GLU A 15 26.50 6.22 0.12
N ILE A 16 25.38 6.60 0.74
CA ILE A 16 25.20 7.97 1.24
C ILE A 16 25.49 8.01 2.75
N PRO A 17 26.51 8.76 3.21
CA PRO A 17 26.73 9.02 4.63
C PRO A 17 25.50 9.68 5.24
N THR A 18 25.07 9.23 6.43
CA THR A 18 23.84 9.70 7.10
C THR A 18 23.77 11.23 7.22
N GLU A 19 24.93 11.87 7.37
CA GLU A 19 25.11 13.32 7.47
C GLU A 19 24.73 14.08 6.19
N GLN A 20 24.87 13.45 5.01
CA GLN A 20 24.56 14.04 3.70
C GLN A 20 23.15 13.69 3.20
N ILE A 21 22.50 12.69 3.79
CA ILE A 21 21.13 12.28 3.43
C ILE A 21 20.16 13.46 3.54
N GLY A 22 20.30 14.28 4.59
CA GLY A 22 19.45 15.45 4.82
C GLY A 22 19.51 16.48 3.69
N GLU A 23 20.72 16.89 3.27
CA GLU A 23 20.88 17.87 2.19
C GLU A 23 20.47 17.33 0.82
N ILE A 24 20.78 16.07 0.52
CA ILE A 24 20.39 15.44 -0.75
C ILE A 24 18.87 15.34 -0.85
N LEU A 25 18.19 14.98 0.25
CA LEU A 25 16.72 14.99 0.30
C LEU A 25 16.17 16.40 0.10
N LEU A 26 16.75 17.41 0.77
CA LEU A 26 16.32 18.81 0.64
C LEU A 26 16.43 19.31 -0.81
N HIS A 27 17.57 19.05 -1.46
CA HIS A 27 17.78 19.41 -2.86
C HIS A 27 16.82 18.69 -3.82
N ASN A 28 16.52 17.42 -3.56
CA ASN A 28 15.55 16.67 -4.35
C ASN A 28 14.12 17.22 -4.14
N ILE A 29 13.77 17.62 -2.91
CA ILE A 29 12.48 18.26 -2.58
C ILE A 29 12.29 19.55 -3.37
N PHE A 30 13.30 20.41 -3.50
CA PHE A 30 13.21 21.64 -4.30
C PHE A 30 13.02 21.40 -5.81
N ARG A 31 13.34 20.19 -6.31
CA ARG A 31 13.14 19.81 -7.72
C ARG A 31 11.74 19.26 -8.01
N LEU A 32 10.96 18.97 -6.96
CA LEU A 32 9.64 18.39 -7.10
C LEU A 32 8.59 19.47 -7.35
N SER A 33 7.52 19.09 -8.05
CA SER A 33 6.41 20.00 -8.26
C SER A 33 5.68 20.27 -6.93
N PRO A 34 5.09 21.46 -6.74
CA PRO A 34 4.30 21.74 -5.53
C PRO A 34 3.19 20.71 -5.27
N ALA A 35 2.55 20.20 -6.33
CA ALA A 35 1.55 19.15 -6.23
C ALA A 35 2.11 17.83 -5.67
N TYR A 36 3.34 17.47 -6.05
CA TYR A 36 4.01 16.30 -5.49
C TYR A 36 4.34 16.50 -4.02
N LEU A 37 4.80 17.69 -3.62
CA LEU A 37 5.12 18.00 -2.22
C LEU A 37 3.88 17.92 -1.32
N LEU A 38 2.75 18.47 -1.77
CA LEU A 38 1.48 18.38 -1.06
C LEU A 38 1.00 16.92 -0.92
N ALA A 39 1.11 16.13 -2.00
CA ALA A 39 0.77 14.71 -1.96
C ALA A 39 1.69 13.93 -1.00
N ALA A 40 3.00 14.21 -1.03
CA ALA A 40 3.97 13.58 -0.13
C ALA A 40 3.69 13.94 1.34
N GLU A 41 3.37 15.20 1.62
CA GLU A 41 3.00 15.64 2.98
C GLU A 41 1.77 14.88 3.49
N GLN A 42 0.74 14.74 2.67
CA GLN A 42 -0.46 13.98 3.03
C GLN A 42 -0.13 12.51 3.35
N VAL A 43 0.69 11.86 2.52
CA VAL A 43 1.13 10.48 2.75
C VAL A 43 1.94 10.36 4.05
N VAL A 44 2.80 11.33 4.36
CA VAL A 44 3.58 11.34 5.61
C VAL A 44 2.66 11.49 6.83
N ARG A 45 1.65 12.36 6.77
CA ARG A 45 0.66 12.53 7.85
C ARG A 45 -0.10 11.24 8.10
N GLU A 46 -0.55 10.57 7.04
CA GLU A 46 -1.23 9.27 7.12
C GLU A 46 -0.31 8.18 7.70
N ALA A 47 0.94 8.11 7.25
CA ALA A 47 1.92 7.16 7.79
C ALA A 47 2.19 7.40 9.29
N GLN A 48 2.34 8.65 9.71
CA GLN A 48 2.52 8.99 11.14
C GLN A 48 1.29 8.61 11.96
N HIS A 49 0.09 8.81 11.43
CA HIS A 49 -1.14 8.39 12.09
C HIS A 49 -1.15 6.87 12.30
N ILE A 50 -0.81 6.08 11.28
CA ILE A 50 -0.73 4.60 11.36
C ILE A 50 0.33 4.16 12.38
N GLN A 51 1.47 4.86 12.46
CA GLN A 51 2.53 4.51 13.42
C GLN A 51 2.13 4.68 14.89
N ARG A 52 1.13 5.53 15.19
CA ARG A 52 0.62 5.74 16.55
C ARG A 52 -0.21 4.57 17.07
N PHE A 53 -0.67 3.66 16.19
CA PHE A 53 -1.39 2.47 16.62
C PHE A 53 -0.46 1.49 17.35
N PRO A 54 -1.00 0.71 18.30
CA PRO A 54 -0.30 -0.40 18.93
C PRO A 54 0.32 -1.34 17.88
N SER A 55 1.48 -1.92 18.20
CA SER A 55 2.21 -2.81 17.26
C SER A 55 1.34 -3.95 16.71
N GLN A 56 0.47 -4.50 17.55
CA GLN A 56 -0.47 -5.58 17.21
C GLN A 56 -1.54 -5.19 16.17
N ASP A 57 -1.92 -3.91 16.10
CA ASP A 57 -2.97 -3.42 15.20
C ASP A 57 -2.42 -2.64 14.01
N ARG A 58 -1.14 -2.23 14.06
CA ARG A 58 -0.48 -1.44 13.02
C ARG A 58 -0.54 -2.12 11.64
N LEU A 59 -0.35 -3.43 11.57
CA LEU A 59 -0.44 -4.17 10.31
C LEU A 59 -1.86 -4.14 9.75
N LEU A 60 -2.87 -4.34 10.60
CA LEU A 60 -4.28 -4.33 10.22
C LEU A 60 -4.67 -2.98 9.61
N VAL A 61 -4.33 -1.89 10.29
CA VAL A 61 -4.59 -0.52 9.83
C VAL A 61 -3.83 -0.23 8.53
N PHE A 62 -2.58 -0.69 8.41
CA PHE A 62 -1.79 -0.48 7.21
C PHE A 62 -2.36 -1.23 5.99
N VAL A 63 -2.83 -2.46 6.18
CA VAL A 63 -3.51 -3.24 5.13
C VAL A 63 -4.83 -2.58 4.73
N HIS A 64 -5.64 -2.17 5.70
CA HIS A 64 -6.89 -1.44 5.43
C HIS A 64 -6.65 -0.16 4.63
N PHE A 65 -5.64 0.60 5.01
CA PHE A 65 -5.23 1.80 4.30
C PHE A 65 -4.81 1.49 2.84
N ALA A 66 -4.00 0.44 2.63
CA ALA A 66 -3.59 0.03 1.29
C ALA A 66 -4.78 -0.34 0.39
N ILE A 67 -5.75 -1.10 0.92
CA ILE A 67 -6.99 -1.46 0.20
C ILE A 67 -7.78 -0.21 -0.14
N THR A 68 -7.91 0.72 0.81
CA THR A 68 -8.63 1.98 0.61
C THR A 68 -8.04 2.82 -0.51
N ARG A 69 -6.71 2.94 -0.55
CA ARG A 69 -6.00 3.66 -1.61
C ARG A 69 -6.13 2.99 -2.97
N LEU A 70 -6.13 1.65 -3.03
CA LEU A 70 -6.33 0.91 -4.28
C LEU A 70 -7.76 1.07 -4.78
N SER A 71 -8.75 1.00 -3.88
CA SER A 71 -10.17 1.16 -4.20
C SER A 71 -10.52 2.58 -4.66
N ALA A 72 -9.78 3.60 -4.22
CA ALA A 72 -9.96 4.96 -4.76
C ALA A 72 -9.58 5.08 -6.24
N ILE A 73 -8.82 4.12 -6.79
CA ILE A 73 -8.29 4.16 -8.16
C ILE A 73 -9.16 3.30 -9.10
N THR A 74 -9.92 2.35 -8.58
CA THR A 74 -10.75 1.43 -9.37
C THR A 74 -12.17 1.36 -8.81
N ARG A 75 -13.18 1.30 -9.70
CA ARG A 75 -14.57 1.02 -9.29
C ARG A 75 -14.85 -0.46 -9.11
N GLU A 76 -13.85 -1.30 -9.42
CA GLU A 76 -13.95 -2.74 -9.33
C GLU A 76 -13.35 -3.25 -8.01
N PRO A 77 -13.74 -4.47 -7.60
CA PRO A 77 -13.14 -5.14 -6.46
C PRO A 77 -11.62 -5.25 -6.62
N VAL A 78 -10.88 -4.95 -5.56
CA VAL A 78 -9.42 -4.93 -5.60
C VAL A 78 -8.89 -6.37 -5.56
N PRO A 79 -8.07 -6.80 -6.54
CA PRO A 79 -7.43 -8.11 -6.48
C PRO A 79 -6.48 -8.20 -5.27
N VAL A 80 -6.53 -9.30 -4.53
CA VAL A 80 -5.64 -9.55 -3.37
C VAL A 80 -4.17 -9.42 -3.75
N VAL A 81 -3.81 -9.84 -4.97
CA VAL A 81 -2.45 -9.74 -5.51
C VAL A 81 -1.95 -8.29 -5.63
N TRP A 82 -2.84 -7.31 -5.83
CA TRP A 82 -2.45 -5.90 -5.88
C TRP A 82 -2.10 -5.38 -4.49
N VAL A 83 -2.85 -5.77 -3.46
CA VAL A 83 -2.51 -5.44 -2.06
C VAL A 83 -1.15 -6.03 -1.70
N ARG A 84 -0.88 -7.28 -2.08
CA ARG A 84 0.45 -7.91 -1.90
C ARG A 84 1.56 -7.12 -2.57
N ALA A 85 1.35 -6.67 -3.80
CA ALA A 85 2.34 -5.90 -4.54
C ALA A 85 2.65 -4.54 -3.88
N ARG A 86 1.73 -3.99 -3.10
CA ARG A 86 1.94 -2.74 -2.32
C ARG A 86 2.65 -2.95 -0.99
N LEU A 87 2.67 -4.18 -0.49
CA LEU A 87 3.21 -4.54 0.83
C LEU A 87 4.23 -5.69 0.70
N PRO A 88 5.28 -5.56 -0.14
CA PRO A 88 6.20 -6.66 -0.44
C PRO A 88 6.99 -7.15 0.78
N GLU A 89 7.13 -6.33 1.82
CA GLU A 89 7.78 -6.65 3.09
C GLU A 89 6.91 -7.49 4.03
N VAL A 90 5.59 -7.54 3.81
CA VAL A 90 4.64 -8.27 4.66
C VAL A 90 4.58 -9.73 4.21
N ARG A 91 4.75 -10.67 5.14
CA ARG A 91 4.64 -12.10 4.84
C ARG A 91 3.22 -12.44 4.37
N ARG A 92 3.12 -13.42 3.47
CA ARG A 92 1.84 -13.87 2.92
C ARG A 92 0.83 -14.29 4.00
N SER A 93 1.29 -15.03 5.02
CA SER A 93 0.46 -15.46 6.15
C SER A 93 -0.11 -14.29 6.94
N ASP A 94 0.72 -13.27 7.19
CA ASP A 94 0.36 -12.14 8.04
C ASP A 94 -0.63 -11.23 7.32
N LEU A 95 -0.45 -11.03 6.01
CA LEU A 95 -1.43 -10.34 5.18
C LEU A 95 -2.77 -11.09 5.13
N ASN A 96 -2.75 -12.42 4.93
CA ASN A 96 -3.99 -13.21 4.91
C ASN A 96 -4.76 -13.06 6.22
N ARG A 97 -4.07 -13.21 7.36
CA ARG A 97 -4.67 -13.04 8.68
C ARG A 97 -5.22 -11.64 8.89
N ALA A 98 -4.53 -10.61 8.41
CA ALA A 98 -5.03 -9.24 8.46
C ALA A 98 -6.30 -9.06 7.61
N LEU A 99 -6.34 -9.62 6.40
CA LEU A 99 -7.52 -9.57 5.54
C LEU A 99 -8.71 -10.32 6.13
N GLU A 100 -8.48 -11.50 6.70
CA GLU A 100 -9.50 -12.28 7.42
C GLU A 100 -10.05 -11.47 8.60
N ARG A 101 -9.18 -10.87 9.43
CA ARG A 101 -9.60 -10.02 10.55
C ARG A 101 -10.38 -8.77 10.09
N LEU A 102 -9.98 -8.12 9.00
CA LEU A 102 -10.72 -6.99 8.43
C LEU A 102 -12.12 -7.39 7.94
N GLU A 103 -12.26 -8.61 7.41
CA GLU A 103 -13.55 -9.16 7.01
C GLU A 103 -14.41 -9.50 8.24
N GLU A 104 -13.82 -10.11 9.27
CA GLU A 104 -14.48 -10.37 10.56
C GLU A 104 -14.98 -9.08 11.24
N GLU A 105 -14.20 -8.00 11.14
CA GLU A 105 -14.54 -6.66 11.63
C GLU A 105 -15.54 -5.92 10.70
N ASN A 106 -16.03 -6.57 9.64
CA ASN A 106 -16.99 -6.03 8.65
C ASN A 106 -16.50 -4.78 7.87
N LEU A 107 -15.19 -4.55 7.80
CA LEU A 107 -14.61 -3.43 7.05
C LEU A 107 -14.50 -3.76 5.56
N ILE A 108 -14.27 -5.02 5.24
CA ILE A 108 -14.16 -5.52 3.86
C ILE A 108 -15.01 -6.77 3.64
N THR A 109 -15.19 -7.14 2.39
CA THR A 109 -15.70 -8.45 1.97
C THR A 109 -14.64 -9.14 1.11
N LEU A 110 -14.34 -10.42 1.38
CA LEU A 110 -13.49 -11.26 0.56
C LEU A 110 -14.35 -12.21 -0.27
N TYR A 111 -14.08 -12.29 -1.57
CA TYR A 111 -14.79 -13.22 -2.46
C TYR A 111 -13.93 -13.71 -3.61
N GLY A 112 -14.32 -14.86 -4.14
CA GLY A 112 -13.80 -15.40 -5.38
C GLY A 112 -14.54 -14.78 -6.56
N LEU A 113 -13.81 -14.14 -7.46
CA LEU A 113 -14.30 -13.87 -8.82
C LEU A 113 -13.62 -14.86 -9.77
N GLU A 114 -14.39 -15.35 -10.75
CA GLU A 114 -13.83 -16.07 -11.89
C GLU A 114 -12.85 -15.15 -12.62
N THR A 115 -11.60 -15.56 -12.64
CA THR A 115 -10.52 -14.81 -13.30
C THR A 115 -9.66 -15.78 -14.08
N SER A 116 -9.39 -15.44 -15.34
CA SER A 116 -8.44 -16.16 -16.18
C SER A 116 -6.99 -15.78 -15.88
N ASP A 117 -6.73 -14.82 -14.97
CA ASP A 117 -5.38 -14.45 -14.57
C ASP A 117 -4.80 -15.45 -13.55
N PRO A 118 -3.81 -16.28 -13.94
CA PRO A 118 -3.21 -17.24 -13.03
C PRO A 118 -2.50 -16.58 -11.84
N ARG A 119 -2.08 -15.31 -11.97
CA ARG A 119 -1.45 -14.56 -10.86
C ARG A 119 -2.46 -14.16 -9.80
N ALA A 120 -3.67 -13.80 -10.21
CA ALA A 120 -4.77 -13.50 -9.29
C ALA A 120 -5.16 -14.76 -8.49
N VAL A 121 -5.25 -15.92 -9.17
CA VAL A 121 -5.52 -17.21 -8.50
C VAL A 121 -4.39 -17.61 -7.56
N ALA A 122 -3.13 -17.57 -8.03
CA ALA A 122 -1.98 -17.91 -7.20
C ALA A 122 -1.77 -16.92 -6.02
N GLY A 123 -2.23 -15.68 -6.17
CA GLY A 123 -2.17 -14.63 -5.16
C GLY A 123 -3.31 -14.65 -4.14
N GLY A 124 -4.37 -15.41 -4.39
CA GLY A 124 -5.58 -15.47 -3.56
C GLY A 124 -5.39 -16.12 -2.18
N ILE A 125 -6.47 -16.15 -1.41
CA ILE A 125 -6.53 -16.76 -0.08
C ILE A 125 -7.33 -18.06 -0.21
N SER A 126 -6.77 -19.17 0.27
CA SER A 126 -7.46 -20.45 0.26
C SER A 126 -8.41 -20.54 1.45
N SER A 127 -9.70 -20.76 1.19
CA SER A 127 -10.72 -21.04 2.19
C SER A 127 -11.26 -22.46 2.00
N PRO A 128 -11.33 -23.29 3.07
CA PRO A 128 -11.87 -24.64 2.97
C PRO A 128 -13.37 -24.66 2.63
N VAL A 129 -14.09 -23.58 2.95
CA VAL A 129 -15.55 -23.46 2.72
C VAL A 129 -15.86 -22.65 1.46
N ARG A 130 -15.12 -21.56 1.21
CA ARG A 130 -15.41 -20.60 0.12
C ARG A 130 -14.53 -20.76 -1.12
N GLY A 131 -13.56 -21.68 -1.11
CA GLY A 131 -12.61 -21.85 -2.21
C GLY A 131 -11.54 -20.74 -2.24
N CYS A 132 -11.09 -20.36 -3.43
CA CYS A 132 -10.03 -19.35 -3.59
C CYS A 132 -10.63 -17.92 -3.63
N LEU A 133 -10.35 -17.14 -2.59
CA LEU A 133 -10.75 -15.74 -2.47
C LEU A 133 -9.70 -14.86 -3.17
N THR A 134 -10.10 -14.21 -4.27
CA THR A 134 -9.17 -13.51 -5.17
C THR A 134 -9.32 -11.99 -5.11
N HIS A 135 -10.46 -11.48 -4.64
CA HIS A 135 -10.80 -10.06 -4.64
C HIS A 135 -11.32 -9.57 -3.29
N ILE A 136 -11.22 -8.25 -3.11
CA ILE A 136 -11.56 -7.51 -1.90
C ILE A 136 -12.48 -6.36 -2.28
N GLU A 137 -13.55 -6.17 -1.53
CA GLU A 137 -14.43 -4.99 -1.63
C GLU A 137 -14.53 -4.28 -0.29
N LEU A 138 -14.46 -2.95 -0.29
CA LEU A 138 -14.69 -2.15 0.90
C LEU A 138 -16.19 -2.08 1.19
N ARG A 139 -16.59 -2.35 2.44
CA ARG A 139 -18.00 -2.24 2.84
C ARG A 139 -18.45 -0.81 3.11
N SER A 140 -17.51 0.10 3.33
CA SER A 140 -17.77 1.54 3.43
C SER A 140 -16.79 2.26 2.50
N PRO A 141 -17.26 2.85 1.39
CA PRO A 141 -16.43 3.81 0.67
C PRO A 141 -16.18 5.02 1.58
N LEU A 142 -14.93 5.51 1.62
CA LEU A 142 -14.59 6.75 2.32
C LEU A 142 -15.32 7.96 1.73
#